data_AF-A0ABD0Q5A1-F1
#
_entry.id   AF-A0ABD0Q5A1-F1
#
_cell.length_a   1.000
_cell.length_b   1.000
_cell.length_c   1.000
_cell.angle_alpha   90.00
_cell.angle_beta   90.00
_cell.angle_gamma   90.00
#
_symmetry.space_group_name_H-M   'P 1'
#
loop_
_entity.id
_entity.type
_entity.pdbx_description
1 polymer ?
#
loop_
_entity_poly.entity_id
_entity_poly.type
_entity_poly.pdbx_seq_one_letter_code
_entity_poly.pdbx_strand_id
1 'polypeptide(L)' 'SPSVRFYAFPTVSLIPPVIGRIKGTGCSLLLVAPLWKNQTWFPELVQLTAAPLWPILLRRDLLSQAKGMFGIPDQSCEAF' A
#
# COMPACT_ATOMS: atom_id res chain seq x y z
N SER A 1 26.07 10.30 -1.30
CA SER A 1 24.90 10.79 -2.07
C SER A 1 23.70 10.79 -1.14
N PRO A 2 22.84 11.82 -1.08
CA PRO A 2 21.69 11.79 -0.16
C PRO A 2 20.74 10.70 -0.62
N SER A 3 20.47 9.73 0.25
CA SER A 3 19.57 8.61 -0.03
C SER A 3 18.14 9.13 -0.15
N VAL A 4 17.64 9.29 -1.37
CA VAL A 4 16.24 9.67 -1.61
C VAL A 4 15.35 8.57 -1.00
N ARG A 5 14.52 8.96 -0.02
CA ARG A 5 13.53 8.06 0.60
C ARG A 5 12.19 8.30 -0.04
N PHE A 6 11.58 7.25 -0.57
CA PHE A 6 10.24 7.33 -1.16
C PHE A 6 9.16 7.05 -0.11
N TYR A 7 7.97 7.59 -0.34
CA TYR A 7 6.76 7.28 0.40
C TYR A 7 5.64 6.95 -0.59
N ALA A 8 4.82 5.95 -0.30
CA ALA A 8 3.67 5.60 -1.11
C ALA A 8 2.51 5.11 -0.23
N PHE A 9 1.30 5.56 -0.58
CA PHE A 9 0.05 5.02 -0.09
C PHE A 9 -0.86 4.73 -1.30
N PRO A 10 -0.53 3.66 -2.06
CA PRO A 10 -1.21 3.36 -3.31
C PRO A 10 -2.63 2.83 -3.08
N THR A 11 -3.48 2.94 -4.09
CA THR A 11 -4.69 2.10 -4.16
C THR A 11 -4.30 0.63 -4.17
N VAL A 12 -5.17 -0.25 -3.67
CA VAL A 12 -4.85 -1.69 -3.53
C VAL A 12 -4.41 -2.32 -4.85
N SER A 13 -5.04 -1.95 -5.96
CA SER A 13 -4.70 -2.44 -7.31
C SER A 13 -3.30 -2.05 -7.76
N LEU A 14 -2.71 -1.00 -7.17
CA LEU A 14 -1.36 -0.53 -7.48
C LEU A 14 -0.27 -1.13 -6.58
N ILE A 15 -0.62 -1.93 -5.56
CA ILE A 15 0.38 -2.59 -4.69
C ILE A 15 1.30 -3.54 -5.50
N PRO A 16 0.80 -4.45 -6.35
CA PRO A 16 1.69 -5.34 -7.11
C PRO A 16 2.63 -4.59 -8.08
N PRO A 17 2.17 -3.58 -8.86
CA PRO A 17 3.07 -2.74 -9.66
C PRO A 17 4.15 -2.02 -8.83
N VAL A 18 3.81 -1.54 -7.64
CA VAL A 18 4.77 -0.90 -6.73
C VAL A 18 5.84 -1.90 -6.28
N ILE A 19 5.44 -3.11 -5.87
CA ILE A 19 6.36 -4.20 -5.52
C ILE A 19 7.30 -4.52 -6.69
N GLY A 20 6.76 -4.64 -7.90
CA GLY A 20 7.54 -4.87 -9.12
C GLY A 20 8.60 -3.78 -9.35
N ARG A 21 8.26 -2.50 -9.14
CA ARG A 21 9.22 -1.39 -9.25
C ARG A 21 10.31 -1.45 -8.18
N ILE A 22 9.98 -1.77 -6.92
CA ILE A 22 10.97 -1.90 -5.85
C ILE A 22 12.00 -2.97 -6.21
N LYS A 23 11.52 -4.14 -6.66
CA LYS A 23 12.39 -5.26 -7.08
C LYS A 23 13.30 -4.89 -8.26
N GLY A 24 12.76 -4.17 -9.25
CA GLY A 24 13.53 -3.79 -10.45
C GLY A 24 14.53 -2.65 -10.23
N THR A 25 14.29 -1.77 -9.25
CA THR A 25 15.11 -0.56 -9.03
C THR A 25 16.00 -0.64 -7.79
N GLY A 26 15.75 -1.56 -6.87
CA GLY A 26 16.47 -1.66 -5.60
C GLY A 26 16.25 -0.46 -4.67
N CYS A 27 15.17 0.30 -4.87
CA CYS A 27 14.90 1.50 -4.09
C CYS A 27 14.38 1.17 -2.68
N SER A 28 14.59 2.10 -1.74
CA SER A 28 14.00 2.02 -0.39
C SER A 28 12.79 2.96 -0.29
N LEU A 29 11.68 2.43 0.20
CA LEU A 29 10.37 3.08 0.22
C LEU A 29 9.65 2.77 1.55
N LEU A 30 9.04 3.78 2.16
CA LEU A 30 8.00 3.60 3.16
C LEU A 30 6.65 3.39 2.47
N LEU A 31 6.19 2.14 2.44
CA LEU A 31 4.91 1.75 1.86
C LEU A 31 3.85 1.63 2.95
N VAL A 32 2.77 2.40 2.83
CA VAL A 32 1.54 2.18 3.61
C VAL A 32 0.63 1.29 2.79
N ALA A 33 0.29 0.12 3.32
CA ALA A 33 -0.58 -0.85 2.66
C ALA A 33 -1.46 -1.57 3.69
N PRO A 34 -2.61 -2.12 3.28
CA PRO A 34 -3.42 -2.96 4.16
C PRO A 34 -2.67 -4.22 4.61
N LEU A 35 -2.84 -4.61 5.87
CA LEU A 35 -2.29 -5.85 6.41
C LEU A 35 -3.16 -7.07 6.01
N TRP A 36 -3.19 -7.40 4.72
CA TRP A 36 -4.03 -8.47 4.17
C TRP A 36 -3.21 -9.71 3.81
N LYS A 37 -3.08 -10.64 4.77
CA LYS A 37 -2.21 -11.82 4.66
C LYS A 37 -2.59 -12.80 3.54
N ASN A 38 -3.85 -12.80 3.11
CA ASN A 38 -4.37 -13.72 2.09
C ASN A 38 -4.14 -13.23 0.65
N GLN A 39 -3.49 -12.08 0.46
CA GLN A 39 -3.24 -11.52 -0.86
C GLN A 39 -1.98 -12.12 -1.48
N THR A 40 -2.01 -12.36 -2.79
CA THR A 40 -0.88 -12.97 -3.54
C THR A 40 0.40 -12.14 -3.48
N TRP A 41 0.27 -10.82 -3.34
CA TRP A 41 1.39 -9.89 -3.21
C TRP A 41 1.96 -9.81 -1.78
N PHE A 42 1.29 -10.36 -0.77
CA PHE A 42 1.71 -10.24 0.63
C PHE A 42 3.04 -10.94 0.93
N PRO A 43 3.29 -12.19 0.49
CA PRO A 43 4.57 -12.86 0.72
C PRO A 43 5.77 -12.09 0.14
N GLU A 44 5.60 -11.49 -1.05
CA GLU A 44 6.64 -10.66 -1.67
C GLU A 44 6.93 -9.40 -0.86
N LEU A 45 5.88 -8.76 -0.35
CA LEU A 45 6.01 -7.59 0.51
C LEU A 45 6.79 -7.93 1.78
N VAL A 46 6.51 -9.07 2.42
CA VAL A 46 7.26 -9.56 3.59
C VAL A 46 8.74 -9.78 3.26
N GLN A 47 9.06 -10.37 2.10
CA GLN A 47 10.45 -10.59 1.68
C GLN A 47 11.22 -9.29 1.43
N LEU A 48 10.54 -8.24 0.94
CA LEU A 48 11.14 -6.93 0.67
C LEU A 48 11.23 -6.02 1.91
N THR A 49 10.61 -6.44 3.01
CA THR A 49 10.48 -5.62 4.20
C THR A 49 11.80 -5.58 4.98
N ALA A 50 12.43 -4.40 5.03
CA ALA A 50 13.71 -4.19 5.73
C ALA A 50 13.56 -3.95 7.25
N ALA A 51 12.34 -3.72 7.74
CA ALA A 51 12.04 -3.43 9.14
C ALA A 51 10.67 -4.02 9.53
N PRO A 52 10.42 -4.38 10.79
CA PRO A 52 9.15 -4.98 11.19
C PRO A 52 7.92 -4.20 10.67
N LEU A 53 6.90 -4.93 10.20
CA LEU A 53 5.65 -4.32 9.76
C LEU A 53 5.05 -3.52 10.92
N TRP A 54 4.89 -2.22 10.72
CA TRP A 54 4.36 -1.32 11.74
C TRP A 54 2.83 -1.20 11.56
N PRO A 55 2.00 -1.84 12.42
CA PRO A 55 0.57 -1.63 12.37
C PRO A 55 0.25 -0.18 12.74
N ILE A 56 -0.56 0.48 11.91
CA ILE A 56 -1.04 1.83 12.22
C ILE A 56 -2.01 1.72 13.39
N LEU A 57 -1.74 2.45 14.47
CA LEU A 57 -2.61 2.50 15.64
C LEU A 57 -4.00 3.00 15.22
N LEU A 58 -5.03 2.24 15.56
CA LEU A 58 -6.42 2.61 15.32
C LEU A 58 -6.78 3.79 16.22
N ARG A 59 -6.72 5.00 15.69
CA ARG A 59 -7.15 6.22 16.38
C ARG A 59 -8.58 6.55 15.99
N ARG A 60 -9.49 6.51 16.97
CA ARG A 60 -10.95 6.70 16.79
C ARG A 60 -11.31 8.16 16.48
N ASP A 61 -10.37 9.07 16.73
CA ASP A 61 -10.44 10.52 16.52
C ASP A 61 -9.87 10.97 15.17
N LEU A 62 -9.22 10.08 14.39
CA LEU A 62 -8.72 10.44 13.07
C LEU A 62 -9.83 10.47 12.02
N LEU A 63 -9.73 11.43 11.10
CA LEU A 63 -10.51 11.46 9.86
C LEU A 63 -10.27 10.14 9.11
N SER A 64 -11.31 9.31 8.99
CA SER A 64 -11.26 8.14 8.12
C SER A 64 -11.47 8.59 6.67
N GLN A 65 -10.56 8.23 5.78
CA GLN A 65 -10.77 8.38 4.33
C GLN A 65 -11.71 7.28 3.79
N ALA A 66 -12.84 7.04 4.46
CA ALA A 66 -13.94 6.23 3.94
C ALA A 66 -15.25 6.37 4.74
N LYS A 67 -15.69 7.61 4.99
CA LYS A 67 -17.09 8.02 4.73
C LYS A 67 -17.18 8.99 3.53
N GLY A 68 -16.12 9.04 2.71
CA GLY A 68 -16.08 9.63 1.38
C GLY A 68 -15.37 8.63 0.48
N MET A 69 -16.11 8.05 -0.47
CA MET A 69 -15.68 7.09 -1.49
C MET A 69 -14.28 7.42 -1.99
N PHE A 70 -13.40 6.42 -2.04
CA PHE A 70 -12.18 6.50 -2.82
C PHE A 70 -12.55 6.94 -4.23
N GLY A 71 -12.27 8.20 -4.56
CA GLY A 71 -12.52 8.78 -5.87
C GLY A 71 -11.61 8.14 -6.90
N ILE A 72 -12.01 6.98 -7.41
CA ILE A 72 -11.72 6.52 -8.76
C ILE A 72 -12.94 6.93 -9.58
N PRO A 73 -12.79 7.54 -10.77
CA PRO A 73 -13.94 7.88 -11.59
C PRO A 73 -14.83 6.65 -11.76
N ASP A 74 -16.08 6.81 -11.35
CA ASP A 74 -17.20 5.90 -11.55
C ASP A 74 -17.24 5.48 -13.02
N GLN A 75 -17.03 4.19 -13.28
CA GLN A 75 -17.79 3.45 -14.29
C GLN A 75 -18.03 2.04 -13.77
N SER A 76 -19.29 1.81 -13.41
CA SER A 76 -19.95 0.52 -13.28
C SER A 76 -19.83 -0.16 -11.92
N CYS A 77 -20.70 0.28 -11.01
CA CYS A 77 -21.59 -0.68 -10.35
C CYS A 77 -22.07 -1.71 -11.37
N GLU A 78 -21.71 -2.98 -11.23
CA GLU A 78 -22.65 -4.06 -11.51
C GLU A 78 -22.45 -5.14 -10.44
N ALA A 79 -23.57 -5.44 -9.79
CA ALA A 79 -23.70 -6.42 -8.73
C ALA A 79 -23.52 -7.84 -9.29
N PHE A 80 -22.85 -8.71 -8.54
CA PHE A 80 -23.28 -10.05 -8.11
C PHE A 80 -22.22 -10.63 -7.16
#